data_AF-A0A925VWE6-F1
#
_entry.id   AF-A0A925VWE6-F1
#
_cell.length_a   1.000
_cell.length_b   1.000
_cell.length_c   1.000
_cell.angle_alpha   90.00
_cell.angle_beta   90.00
_cell.angle_gamma   90.00
#
_symmetry.space_group_name_H-M   'P 1'
#
loop_
_entity.id
_entity.type
_entity.pdbx_description
1 polymer ?
#
loop_
_entity_poly.entity_id
_entity_poly.type
_entity_poly.pdbx_seq_one_letter_code
_entity_poly.pdbx_strand_id
1 'polypeptide(L)'
;AEFGLGDHLLVCPITQPGAEGRWMYLPRGDWFYYWTDAPTAGGSEVWAAADLSRIPLFVKAGAVVPMQPVLQYVGEKAIEELTLHVYYKNGTAESVHYDDGGEGYAYQDDQRTVRRFTVAGSETELRLTQTTEGDYAPSYATYRVVLHGLPGAAGTVSVDGAATPVTEATLETGLMLPSVVVPVSFGEVRVSVGPPAAASAAKG
;
A
#
# COMPACT_ATOMS: atom_id res chain seq x y z
N ALA A 1 -13.56 20.27 -2.23
CA ALA A 1 -14.01 19.01 -2.86
C ALA A 1 -12.91 17.98 -2.66
N GLU A 2 -13.28 16.78 -2.26
CA GLU A 2 -12.45 15.60 -2.15
C GLU A 2 -12.78 14.66 -3.31
N PHE A 3 -11.86 13.80 -3.70
CA PHE A 3 -12.07 12.84 -4.78
C PHE A 3 -11.30 11.54 -4.53
N GLY A 4 -11.86 10.45 -5.04
CA GLY A 4 -11.17 9.16 -5.08
C GLY A 4 -10.14 9.14 -6.22
N LEU A 5 -8.96 8.60 -5.95
CA LEU A 5 -7.92 8.34 -6.94
C LEU A 5 -7.69 6.84 -7.03
N GLY A 6 -8.15 6.24 -8.13
CA GLY A 6 -8.31 4.78 -8.20
C GLY A 6 -9.29 4.27 -7.14
N ASP A 7 -9.17 2.98 -6.80
CA ASP A 7 -10.14 2.31 -5.92
C ASP A 7 -9.85 2.49 -4.42
N HIS A 8 -8.63 2.94 -4.09
CA HIS A 8 -8.07 2.80 -2.75
C HIS A 8 -7.59 4.11 -2.11
N LEU A 9 -7.51 5.22 -2.86
CA LEU A 9 -7.01 6.49 -2.34
C LEU A 9 -8.13 7.53 -2.29
N LEU A 10 -8.13 8.34 -1.23
CA LEU A 10 -9.01 9.50 -1.09
C LEU A 10 -8.17 10.74 -0.84
N VAL A 11 -8.24 11.69 -1.78
CA VAL A 11 -7.45 12.92 -1.79
C VAL A 11 -8.31 14.08 -1.30
N CYS A 12 -7.76 14.91 -0.42
CA CYS A 12 -8.43 16.09 0.09
C CYS A 12 -7.58 17.35 -0.12
N PRO A 13 -7.67 17.99 -1.30
CA PRO A 13 -6.95 19.23 -1.58
C PRO A 13 -7.38 20.37 -0.65
N ILE A 14 -6.40 21.14 -0.18
CA ILE A 14 -6.63 22.42 0.49
C ILE A 14 -6.58 23.53 -0.56
N THR A 15 -7.66 24.30 -0.63
CA THR A 15 -7.86 25.33 -1.67
C THR A 15 -7.95 26.74 -1.08
N GLN A 16 -7.82 26.87 0.24
CA GLN A 16 -7.84 28.14 0.95
C GLN A 16 -6.43 28.46 1.48
N PRO A 17 -5.87 29.64 1.16
CA PRO A 17 -4.60 30.08 1.72
C PRO A 17 -4.63 30.10 3.25
N GLY A 18 -3.57 29.58 3.88
CA GLY A 18 -3.42 29.60 5.34
C GLY A 18 -4.34 28.64 6.11
N ALA A 19 -5.13 27.80 5.44
CA ALA A 19 -5.92 26.78 6.11
C ALA A 19 -5.02 25.67 6.66
N GLU A 20 -5.18 25.34 7.94
CA GLU A 20 -4.46 24.25 8.62
C GLU A 20 -5.05 22.86 8.35
N GLY A 21 -6.15 22.81 7.59
CA GLY A 21 -6.89 21.61 7.27
C GLY A 21 -8.34 21.92 6.92
N ARG A 22 -9.14 20.87 6.72
CA ARG A 22 -10.60 21.01 6.59
C ARG A 22 -11.31 19.74 7.05
N TRP A 23 -12.56 19.89 7.45
CA TRP A 23 -13.46 18.75 7.63
C TRP A 23 -13.81 18.13 6.28
N MET A 24 -13.79 16.81 6.23
CA MET A 24 -14.23 16.03 5.08
C MET A 24 -14.94 14.76 5.54
N TYR A 25 -15.89 14.29 4.74
CA TYR A 25 -16.47 12.98 4.99
C TYR A 25 -15.51 11.89 4.51
N LEU A 26 -15.10 11.00 5.42
CA LEU A 26 -14.36 9.80 5.08
C LEU A 26 -15.36 8.65 4.90
N PRO A 27 -15.46 7.99 3.74
CA PRO A 27 -16.43 6.93 3.52
C PRO A 27 -16.25 5.76 4.48
N ARG A 28 -17.32 4.98 4.72
CA ARG A 28 -17.29 3.80 5.59
C ARG A 28 -16.15 2.84 5.22
N GLY A 29 -15.50 2.31 6.24
CA GLY A 29 -14.35 1.41 6.13
C GLY A 29 -13.20 1.90 7.00
N ASP A 30 -12.12 1.11 7.05
CA ASP A 30 -10.90 1.48 7.74
C ASP A 30 -9.94 2.14 6.75
N TRP A 31 -9.28 3.20 7.19
CA TRP A 31 -8.35 3.98 6.39
C TRP A 31 -7.06 4.25 7.16
N PHE A 32 -6.01 4.58 6.44
CA PHE A 32 -4.74 5.01 6.99
C PHE A 32 -4.42 6.39 6.45
N TYR A 33 -4.05 7.31 7.33
CA TYR A 33 -3.54 8.60 6.91
C TYR A 33 -2.13 8.41 6.33
N TYR A 34 -1.98 8.66 5.02
CA TYR A 34 -0.78 8.28 4.25
C TYR A 34 0.53 8.75 4.89
N TRP A 35 0.54 9.98 5.40
CA TRP A 35 1.76 10.63 5.88
C TRP A 35 2.28 10.10 7.22
N THR A 36 1.41 9.51 8.03
CA THR A 36 1.76 9.07 9.40
C THR A 36 1.41 7.62 9.68
N ASP A 37 0.86 6.91 8.69
CA ASP A 37 0.28 5.57 8.80
C ASP A 37 -0.81 5.46 9.89
N ALA A 38 -1.43 6.57 10.29
CA ALA A 38 -2.35 6.58 11.41
C ALA A 38 -3.69 5.94 11.01
N PRO A 39 -4.17 4.91 11.72
CA PRO A 39 -5.47 4.31 11.43
C PRO A 39 -6.59 5.31 11.73
N THR A 40 -7.52 5.44 10.79
CA THR A 40 -8.65 6.36 10.83
C THR A 40 -9.92 5.60 10.46
N ALA A 41 -10.89 5.56 11.38
CA ALA A 41 -12.20 4.97 11.09
C ALA A 41 -12.99 5.90 10.17
N GLY A 42 -13.53 5.34 9.09
CA GLY A 42 -14.42 6.04 8.18
C GLY A 42 -15.90 5.94 8.60
N GLY A 43 -16.76 6.52 7.77
CA GLY A 43 -18.20 6.63 8.01
C GLY A 43 -18.62 7.91 8.73
N SER A 44 -17.67 8.82 8.97
CA SER A 44 -17.87 10.09 9.68
C SER A 44 -17.06 11.21 9.02
N GLU A 45 -17.34 12.44 9.45
CA GLU A 45 -16.43 13.55 9.16
C GLU A 45 -15.14 13.38 9.97
N VAL A 46 -14.01 13.68 9.32
CA VAL A 46 -12.68 13.67 9.92
C VAL A 46 -12.00 15.00 9.63
N TRP A 47 -11.14 15.43 10.55
CA TRP A 47 -10.30 16.60 10.34
C TRP A 47 -9.09 16.19 9.48
N ALA A 48 -9.07 16.63 8.23
CA ALA A 48 -7.95 16.43 7.33
C ALA A 48 -6.92 17.55 7.56
N ALA A 49 -6.02 17.33 8.51
CA ALA A 49 -4.93 18.26 8.80
C ALA A 49 -4.01 18.41 7.59
N ALA A 50 -3.70 19.64 7.21
CA ALA A 50 -2.88 19.95 6.06
C ALA A 50 -1.75 20.88 6.49
N ASP A 51 -0.59 20.29 6.74
CA ASP A 51 0.62 21.09 6.84
C ASP A 51 0.94 21.74 5.48
N LEU A 52 1.73 22.82 5.50
CA LEU A 52 2.12 23.55 4.29
C LEU A 52 2.83 22.69 3.23
N SER A 53 3.36 21.53 3.61
CA SER A 53 4.14 20.63 2.76
C SER A 53 3.38 19.43 2.23
N ARG A 54 2.11 19.22 2.63
CA ARG A 54 1.38 17.97 2.38
C ARG A 54 -0.07 18.22 1.98
N ILE A 55 -0.52 17.43 1.01
CA ILE A 55 -1.95 17.31 0.69
C ILE A 55 -2.51 16.14 1.51
N PRO A 56 -3.58 16.32 2.31
CA PRO A 56 -4.16 15.22 3.04
C PRO A 56 -4.61 14.09 2.10
N LEU A 57 -4.16 12.88 2.42
CA LEU A 57 -4.34 11.68 1.62
C LEU A 57 -4.63 10.50 2.55
N PHE A 58 -5.67 9.74 2.24
CA PHE A 58 -6.06 8.55 2.98
C PHE A 58 -6.00 7.33 2.07
N VAL A 59 -5.47 6.22 2.60
CA VAL A 59 -5.38 4.94 1.91
C VAL A 59 -6.31 3.94 2.58
N LYS A 60 -7.11 3.24 1.79
CA LYS A 60 -8.08 2.27 2.30
C LYS A 60 -7.38 1.02 2.81
N ALA A 61 -7.82 0.49 3.94
CA ALA A 61 -7.31 -0.77 4.49
C ALA A 61 -7.49 -1.92 3.48
N GLY A 62 -6.45 -2.75 3.36
CA GLY A 62 -6.39 -3.88 2.44
C GLY A 62 -5.87 -3.52 1.05
N ALA A 63 -5.59 -2.24 0.77
CA ALA A 63 -5.03 -1.82 -0.50
C ALA A 63 -3.59 -2.32 -0.67
N VAL A 64 -3.26 -2.71 -1.90
CA VAL A 64 -1.88 -2.84 -2.38
C VAL A 64 -1.62 -1.71 -3.37
N VAL A 65 -0.75 -0.78 -2.99
CA VAL A 65 -0.38 0.37 -3.82
C VAL A 65 1.03 0.16 -4.39
N PRO A 66 1.16 -0.19 -5.68
CA PRO A 66 2.45 -0.29 -6.33
C PRO A 66 3.05 1.11 -6.55
N MET A 67 4.33 1.27 -6.22
CA MET A 67 5.08 2.50 -6.43
C MET A 67 6.45 2.20 -7.03
N GLN A 68 6.82 3.00 -8.01
CA GLN A 68 8.13 2.96 -8.65
C GLN A 68 9.08 3.98 -7.99
N PRO A 69 10.41 3.81 -8.15
CA PRO A 69 11.35 4.85 -7.79
C PRO A 69 11.02 6.18 -8.47
N VAL A 70 11.38 7.30 -7.83
CA VAL A 70 11.21 8.63 -8.43
C VAL A 70 12.14 8.75 -9.63
N LEU A 71 11.54 8.97 -10.81
CA LEU A 71 12.22 9.25 -12.07
C LEU A 71 11.87 10.66 -12.54
N GLN A 72 12.76 11.30 -13.32
CA GLN A 72 12.50 12.61 -13.91
C GLN A 72 11.51 12.55 -15.08
N TYR A 73 11.47 11.42 -15.78
CA TYR A 73 10.53 11.11 -16.85
C TYR A 73 10.36 9.60 -17.00
N VAL A 74 9.26 9.17 -17.62
CA VAL A 74 8.98 7.75 -17.88
C VAL A 74 10.04 7.18 -18.81
N GLY A 75 10.64 6.06 -18.44
CA GLY A 75 11.69 5.40 -19.23
C GLY A 75 13.09 5.97 -19.02
N GLU A 76 13.32 6.86 -18.04
CA GLU A 76 14.67 7.35 -17.71
C GLU A 76 15.65 6.20 -17.42
N LYS A 77 15.20 5.20 -16.65
CA LYS A 77 15.98 4.04 -16.24
C LYS A 77 15.09 2.81 -16.21
N ALA A 78 15.71 1.64 -16.42
CA ALA A 78 15.06 0.37 -16.13
C ALA A 78 14.75 0.30 -14.64
N ILE A 79 13.53 -0.12 -14.31
CA ILE A 79 13.10 -0.32 -12.93
C ILE A 79 13.41 -1.77 -12.59
N GLU A 80 14.26 -2.00 -11.60
CA GLU A 80 14.69 -3.33 -11.18
C GLU A 80 13.84 -3.89 -10.02
N GLU A 81 13.27 -2.99 -9.21
CA GLU A 81 12.43 -3.29 -8.04
C GLU A 81 11.22 -2.35 -8.00
N LEU A 82 10.04 -2.90 -7.73
CA LEU A 82 8.81 -2.14 -7.48
C LEU A 82 8.45 -2.23 -5.99
N THR A 83 8.06 -1.13 -5.36
CA THR A 83 7.58 -1.14 -3.97
C THR A 83 6.09 -1.45 -3.94
N LEU A 84 5.68 -2.45 -3.16
CA LEU A 84 4.27 -2.73 -2.88
C LEU A 84 3.95 -2.26 -1.47
N HIS A 85 3.21 -1.15 -1.34
CA HIS A 85 2.68 -0.72 -0.05
C HIS A 85 1.42 -1.52 0.27
N VAL A 86 1.50 -2.41 1.25
CA VAL A 86 0.43 -3.33 1.64
C VAL A 86 -0.18 -2.88 2.95
N TYR A 87 -1.41 -2.36 2.88
CA TYR A 87 -2.15 -1.87 4.03
C TYR A 87 -2.93 -3.00 4.69
N TYR A 88 -2.63 -3.29 5.96
CA TYR A 88 -3.31 -4.33 6.71
C TYR A 88 -4.84 -4.12 6.75
N LYS A 89 -5.56 -5.23 6.72
CA LYS A 89 -7.01 -5.29 6.94
C LYS A 89 -7.35 -6.55 7.72
N ASN A 90 -8.21 -6.42 8.74
CA ASN A 90 -8.91 -7.58 9.28
C ASN A 90 -10.05 -7.96 8.32
N GLY A 91 -9.92 -9.10 7.65
CA GLY A 91 -10.72 -9.49 6.49
C GLY A 91 -9.94 -9.43 5.18
N THR A 92 -10.65 -9.36 4.05
CA THR A 92 -10.06 -9.50 2.71
C THR A 92 -10.29 -8.27 1.84
N ALA A 93 -9.32 -7.95 0.98
CA ALA A 93 -9.42 -6.96 -0.08
C ALA A 93 -8.56 -7.36 -1.28
N GLU A 94 -8.87 -6.81 -2.46
CA GLU A 94 -8.11 -7.02 -3.68
C GLU A 94 -7.62 -5.70 -4.28
N SER A 95 -6.48 -5.77 -4.96
CA SER A 95 -5.94 -4.72 -5.82
C SER A 95 -5.39 -5.35 -7.10
N VAL A 96 -5.39 -4.58 -8.19
CA VAL A 96 -4.92 -5.04 -9.49
C VAL A 96 -3.79 -4.14 -9.97
N HIS A 97 -2.71 -4.74 -10.45
CA HIS A 97 -1.59 -4.07 -11.11
C HIS A 97 -1.51 -4.55 -12.56
N TYR A 98 -1.18 -3.62 -13.46
CA TYR A 98 -1.17 -3.85 -14.90
C TYR A 98 0.17 -3.40 -15.48
N ASP A 99 0.76 -4.24 -16.32
CA ASP A 99 1.97 -3.94 -17.07
C ASP A 99 1.79 -4.29 -18.55
N ASP A 100 2.29 -3.44 -19.44
CA ASP A 100 2.48 -3.74 -20.86
C ASP A 100 3.72 -3.00 -21.38
N GLY A 101 3.91 -3.01 -22.71
CA GLY A 101 5.03 -2.34 -23.35
C GLY A 101 5.10 -0.81 -23.18
N GLY A 102 4.07 -0.17 -22.60
CA GLY A 102 3.99 1.27 -22.38
C GLY A 102 3.75 2.11 -23.63
N GLU A 103 4.22 1.66 -24.80
CA GLU A 103 4.01 2.29 -26.10
C GLU A 103 3.49 1.29 -27.15
N GLY A 104 2.77 1.81 -28.14
CA GLY A 104 2.21 1.03 -29.24
C GLY A 104 0.87 0.36 -28.91
N TYR A 105 0.53 -0.67 -29.69
CA TYR A 105 -0.78 -1.33 -29.64
C TYR A 105 -0.70 -2.83 -29.29
N ALA A 106 0.46 -3.32 -28.88
CA ALA A 106 0.67 -4.75 -28.60
C ALA A 106 -0.27 -5.28 -27.49
N TYR A 107 -0.73 -4.41 -26.59
CA TYR A 107 -1.74 -4.74 -25.57
C TYR A 107 -3.07 -5.22 -26.17
N GLN A 108 -3.36 -4.88 -27.44
CA GLN A 108 -4.55 -5.34 -28.17
C GLN A 108 -4.42 -6.80 -28.62
N ASP A 109 -3.19 -7.29 -28.74
CA ASP A 109 -2.83 -8.68 -29.03
C ASP A 109 -2.44 -9.43 -27.73
N ASP A 110 -3.02 -9.00 -26.59
CA ASP A 110 -2.80 -9.56 -25.24
C ASP A 110 -1.33 -9.53 -24.74
N GLN A 111 -0.46 -8.71 -25.34
CA GLN A 111 0.91 -8.49 -24.86
C GLN A 111 0.92 -7.58 -23.62
N ARG A 112 0.45 -8.13 -22.50
CA ARG A 112 0.33 -7.46 -21.20
C ARG A 112 0.41 -8.49 -20.08
N THR A 113 0.53 -8.01 -18.86
CA THR A 113 0.39 -8.82 -17.66
C THR A 113 -0.50 -8.11 -16.65
N VAL A 114 -1.48 -8.84 -16.13
CA VAL A 114 -2.37 -8.40 -15.06
C VAL A 114 -2.05 -9.21 -13.82
N ARG A 115 -1.69 -8.52 -12.73
CA ARG A 115 -1.42 -9.11 -11.43
C ARG A 115 -2.53 -8.75 -10.48
N ARG A 116 -3.13 -9.76 -9.86
CA ARG A 116 -4.14 -9.57 -8.81
C ARG A 116 -3.51 -9.89 -7.47
N PHE A 117 -3.55 -8.93 -6.57
CA PHE A 117 -3.12 -9.08 -5.20
C PHE A 117 -4.34 -9.23 -4.30
N THR A 118 -4.32 -10.23 -3.43
CA THR A 118 -5.33 -10.40 -2.38
C THR A 118 -4.67 -10.28 -1.03
N VAL A 119 -5.10 -9.29 -0.24
CA VAL A 119 -4.72 -9.13 1.16
C VAL A 119 -5.78 -9.79 2.01
N ALA A 120 -5.40 -10.72 2.87
CA ALA A 120 -6.26 -11.34 3.86
C ALA A 120 -5.59 -11.27 5.24
N GLY A 121 -6.21 -10.59 6.19
CA GLY A 121 -5.67 -10.45 7.54
C GLY A 121 -6.63 -10.92 8.63
N SER A 122 -6.04 -11.27 9.76
CA SER A 122 -6.67 -11.57 11.04
C SER A 122 -5.84 -10.95 12.16
N GLU A 123 -6.28 -11.08 13.41
CA GLU A 123 -5.55 -10.53 14.57
C GLU A 123 -4.10 -11.01 14.69
N THR A 124 -3.77 -12.18 14.12
CA THR A 124 -2.46 -12.84 14.28
C THR A 124 -1.73 -13.10 12.97
N GLU A 125 -2.30 -12.75 11.82
CA GLU A 125 -1.70 -13.05 10.51
C GLU A 125 -2.09 -11.98 9.47
N LEU A 126 -1.14 -11.59 8.63
CA LEU A 126 -1.39 -11.01 7.32
C LEU A 126 -0.92 -11.98 6.24
N ARG A 127 -1.74 -12.14 5.21
CA ARG A 127 -1.43 -12.91 4.01
C ARG A 127 -1.63 -12.05 2.78
N LEU A 128 -0.62 -12.04 1.92
CA LEU A 128 -0.66 -11.45 0.59
C LEU A 128 -0.49 -12.57 -0.43
N THR A 129 -1.47 -12.78 -1.29
CA THR A 129 -1.36 -13.73 -2.42
C THR A 129 -1.38 -12.99 -3.75
N GLN A 130 -0.71 -13.57 -4.75
CA GLN A 130 -0.68 -13.04 -6.11
C GLN A 130 -1.16 -14.09 -7.11
N THR A 131 -2.00 -13.67 -8.07
CA THR A 131 -2.21 -14.39 -9.33
C THR A 131 -1.78 -13.53 -10.51
N THR A 132 -1.35 -14.16 -11.59
CA THR A 132 -0.84 -13.48 -12.80
C THR A 132 -1.55 -14.02 -14.03
N GLU A 133 -2.03 -13.11 -14.88
CA GLU A 133 -2.61 -13.40 -16.19
C GLU A 133 -1.82 -12.64 -17.27
N GLY A 134 -1.51 -13.29 -18.39
CA GLY A 134 -0.65 -12.74 -19.44
C GLY A 134 0.84 -13.12 -19.28
N ASP A 135 1.64 -12.77 -20.29
CA ASP A 135 3.04 -13.20 -20.42
C ASP A 135 4.04 -12.06 -20.63
N TYR A 136 3.58 -10.79 -20.59
CA TYR A 136 4.48 -9.64 -20.63
C TYR A 136 5.39 -9.62 -19.40
N ALA A 137 6.71 -9.65 -19.64
CA ALA A 137 7.72 -9.57 -18.61
C ALA A 137 8.13 -8.10 -18.38
N PRO A 138 7.78 -7.49 -17.23
CA PRO A 138 8.25 -6.15 -16.90
C PRO A 138 9.76 -6.17 -16.60
N SER A 139 10.40 -5.00 -16.55
CA SER A 139 11.85 -4.90 -16.29
C SER A 139 12.25 -5.27 -14.87
N TYR A 140 11.33 -5.16 -13.90
CA TYR A 140 11.62 -5.41 -12.50
C TYR A 140 11.51 -6.90 -12.17
N ALA A 141 12.46 -7.37 -11.35
CA ALA A 141 12.55 -8.78 -10.97
C ALA A 141 12.02 -9.05 -9.54
N THR A 142 11.90 -8.00 -8.72
CA THR A 142 11.49 -8.11 -7.32
C THR A 142 10.46 -7.07 -6.94
N TYR A 143 9.73 -7.40 -5.87
CA TYR A 143 8.97 -6.43 -5.10
C TYR A 143 9.64 -6.19 -3.75
N ARG A 144 9.64 -4.94 -3.29
CA ARG A 144 9.77 -4.61 -1.88
C ARG A 144 8.37 -4.46 -1.29
N VAL A 145 7.94 -5.45 -0.52
CA VAL A 145 6.64 -5.42 0.17
C VAL A 145 6.81 -4.66 1.48
N VAL A 146 6.18 -3.50 1.61
CA VAL A 146 6.14 -2.69 2.84
C VAL A 146 4.82 -2.96 3.56
N LEU A 147 4.90 -3.27 4.85
CA LEU A 147 3.76 -3.68 5.66
C LEU A 147 3.26 -2.50 6.51
N HIS A 148 2.08 -2.00 6.18
CA HIS A 148 1.44 -0.88 6.86
C HIS A 148 0.37 -1.35 7.85
N GLY A 149 0.26 -0.67 8.98
CA GLY A 149 -0.89 -0.80 9.87
C GLY A 149 -1.14 -2.17 10.52
N LEU A 150 -0.12 -3.03 10.66
CA LEU A 150 -0.28 -4.31 11.35
C LEU A 150 -0.79 -4.08 12.79
N PRO A 151 -1.71 -4.92 13.30
CA PRO A 151 -2.30 -4.72 14.62
C PRO A 151 -1.31 -4.97 15.77
N GLY A 152 -0.17 -5.61 15.48
CA GLY A 152 0.94 -5.87 16.38
C GLY A 152 2.27 -5.92 15.60
N ALA A 153 3.36 -6.24 16.29
CA ALA A 153 4.68 -6.32 15.64
C ALA A 153 4.72 -7.44 14.58
N ALA A 154 5.38 -7.19 13.45
CA ALA A 154 5.65 -8.23 12.46
C ALA A 154 6.54 -9.31 13.08
N GLY A 155 6.06 -10.55 13.05
CA GLY A 155 6.75 -11.74 13.52
C GLY A 155 7.51 -12.44 12.40
N THR A 156 7.30 -13.74 12.29
CA THR A 156 7.87 -14.58 11.23
C THR A 156 7.26 -14.25 9.88
N VAL A 157 8.10 -14.06 8.87
CA VAL A 157 7.67 -13.93 7.47
C VAL A 157 8.10 -15.16 6.68
N SER A 158 7.21 -15.65 5.82
CA SER A 158 7.54 -16.65 4.81
C SER A 158 7.06 -16.22 3.43
N VAL A 159 7.84 -16.57 2.42
CA VAL A 159 7.55 -16.36 1.00
C VAL A 159 7.51 -17.73 0.35
N ASP A 160 6.36 -18.09 -0.20
CA ASP A 160 6.10 -19.42 -0.79
C ASP A 160 6.52 -20.59 0.15
N GLY A 161 6.31 -20.39 1.45
CA GLY A 161 6.63 -21.36 2.50
C GLY A 161 8.07 -21.33 3.02
N ALA A 162 8.99 -20.62 2.36
CA ALA A 162 10.36 -20.44 2.83
C ALA A 162 10.45 -19.27 3.82
N ALA A 163 11.10 -19.48 4.98
CA ALA A 163 11.32 -18.40 5.94
C ALA A 163 12.17 -17.29 5.31
N THR A 164 11.74 -16.03 5.46
CA THR A 164 12.40 -14.87 4.85
C THR A 164 12.64 -13.79 5.91
N PRO A 165 13.85 -13.21 5.97
CA PRO A 165 14.14 -12.14 6.91
C PRO A 165 13.27 -10.90 6.68
N VAL A 166 12.74 -10.35 7.76
CA VAL A 166 12.13 -9.02 7.76
C VAL A 166 13.23 -7.98 7.85
N THR A 167 13.12 -6.94 7.03
CA THR A 167 13.95 -5.74 7.04
C THR A 167 13.09 -4.53 7.35
N GLU A 168 13.68 -3.34 7.42
CA GLU A 168 12.92 -2.08 7.50
C GLU A 168 13.10 -1.28 6.21
N ALA A 169 12.04 -0.62 5.78
CA ALA A 169 12.07 0.34 4.69
C ALA A 169 11.81 1.74 5.24
N THR A 170 12.70 2.68 4.94
CA THR A 170 12.47 4.11 5.18
C THR A 170 11.69 4.68 3.99
N LEU A 171 10.51 5.22 4.26
CA LEU A 171 9.63 5.81 3.26
C LEU A 171 9.94 7.29 3.05
N GLU A 172 9.45 7.85 1.94
CA GLU A 172 9.50 9.28 1.63
C GLU A 172 8.76 10.15 2.65
N THR A 173 7.81 9.56 3.38
CA THR A 173 7.12 10.19 4.52
C THR A 173 8.00 10.29 5.78
N GLY A 174 9.17 9.64 5.78
CA GLY A 174 10.07 9.51 6.93
C GLY A 174 9.73 8.34 7.86
N LEU A 175 8.66 7.59 7.59
CA LEU A 175 8.30 6.39 8.34
C LEU A 175 9.32 5.26 8.10
N MET A 176 9.59 4.47 9.14
CA MET A 176 10.32 3.21 9.01
C MET A 176 9.35 2.07 9.30
N LEU A 177 9.12 1.21 8.32
CA LEU A 177 8.14 0.12 8.41
C LEU A 177 8.76 -1.24 8.07
N PRO A 178 8.23 -2.34 8.62
CA PRO A 178 8.65 -3.68 8.25
C PRO A 178 8.48 -3.92 6.75
N SER A 179 9.48 -4.56 6.14
CA SER A 179 9.43 -4.90 4.72
C SER A 179 10.16 -6.21 4.41
N VAL A 180 9.78 -6.82 3.29
CA VAL A 180 10.41 -8.02 2.75
C VAL A 180 10.59 -7.88 1.25
N VAL A 181 11.73 -8.32 0.73
CA VAL A 181 11.97 -8.37 -0.72
C VAL A 181 11.57 -9.76 -1.22
N VAL A 182 10.73 -9.80 -2.25
CA VAL A 182 10.19 -11.04 -2.82
C VAL A 182 10.38 -11.05 -4.34
N PRO A 183 10.52 -12.22 -4.98
CA PRO A 183 10.52 -12.31 -6.44
C PRO A 183 9.20 -11.80 -7.02
N VAL A 184 9.23 -11.21 -8.22
CA VAL A 184 8.01 -10.78 -8.94
C VAL A 184 6.99 -11.92 -9.15
N SER A 185 7.48 -13.16 -9.16
CA SER A 185 6.71 -14.38 -9.35
C SER A 185 6.17 -15.01 -8.06
N PHE A 186 6.29 -14.35 -6.90
CA PHE A 186 5.83 -14.92 -5.63
C PHE A 186 4.35 -15.33 -5.72
N GLY A 187 3.98 -16.42 -5.06
CA GLY A 187 2.59 -16.87 -4.94
C GLY A 187 1.93 -16.38 -3.65
N GLU A 188 2.66 -16.47 -2.54
CA GLU A 188 2.17 -16.11 -1.21
C GLU A 188 3.28 -15.50 -0.34
N VAL A 189 2.95 -14.42 0.36
CA VAL A 189 3.69 -13.91 1.52
C VAL A 189 2.80 -14.06 2.74
N ARG A 190 3.29 -14.72 3.79
CA ARG A 190 2.64 -14.77 5.10
C ARG A 190 3.47 -14.05 6.14
N VAL A 191 2.79 -13.32 7.01
CA VAL A 191 3.37 -12.56 8.11
C VAL A 191 2.60 -12.94 9.36
N SER A 192 3.25 -13.56 10.34
CA SER A 192 2.64 -13.68 11.67
C SER A 192 2.68 -12.32 12.36
N VAL A 193 1.64 -12.02 13.13
CA VAL A 193 1.51 -10.77 13.87
C VAL A 193 1.55 -11.08 15.35
N GLY A 194 2.44 -10.39 16.07
CA GLY A 194 2.52 -10.46 17.51
C GLY A 194 1.25 -9.94 18.20
N PRO A 195 1.14 -10.09 19.52
CA PRO A 195 0.00 -9.56 20.26
C PRO A 195 -0.16 -8.05 19.98
N PRO A 196 -1.40 -7.53 20.01
CA PRO A 196 -1.65 -6.13 19.76
C PRO A 196 -0.81 -5.26 20.69
N ALA A 197 -0.29 -4.15 20.17
CA ALA A 197 0.35 -3.16 21.03
C ALA A 197 -0.68 -2.74 22.09
N ALA A 198 -0.36 -2.93 23.37
CA ALA A 198 -1.27 -2.59 24.46
C ALA A 198 -1.69 -1.12 24.28
N ALA A 199 -2.99 -0.89 24.08
CA ALA A 199 -3.51 0.47 23.97
C ALA A 199 -3.08 1.21 25.24
N SER A 200 -2.23 2.23 25.08
CA SER A 200 -1.94 3.15 26.15
C SER A 200 -3.26 3.79 26.54
N ALA A 201 -3.84 3.33 27.65
CA ALA A 201 -5.01 3.93 28.24
C ALA A 201 -4.61 5.35 28.62
N ALA A 202 -4.98 6.32 27.79
CA ALA A 202 -4.96 7.72 28.16
C ALA A 202 -5.87 7.86 29.37
N LYS A 203 -5.26 7.94 30.55
CA LYS A 203 -5.95 8.29 31.79
C LYS A 203 -6.57 9.68 31.58
N GLY A 204 -7.90 9.74 31.69
CA GLY A 204 -8.63 10.98 31.91
C GLY A 204 -8.36 11.56 33.29
#